data_AF-A0A0D2YHR2-F1
#
_entry.id   AF-A0A0D2YHR2-F1
#
_cell.length_a   1.000
_cell.length_b   1.000
_cell.length_c   1.000
_cell.angle_alpha   90.00
_cell.angle_beta   90.00
_cell.angle_gamma   90.00
#
_symmetry.space_group_name_H-M   'P 1'
#
loop_
_entity.id
_entity.type
_entity.pdbx_description
1 polymer ?
#
loop_
_entity_poly.entity_id
_entity_poly.type
_entity_poly.pdbx_seq_one_letter_code
_entity_poly.pdbx_strand_id
1 'polypeptide(L)'
;MIHLRAPFATLGDQRSIRQRLLPNPPSGNEFKESLKAASTALAPSTKSFEQLLTSINDEHSRLTAVKGSLSSQRDDLAKDQRKAEDALQDVETSTATENQMLRDLEDVYNKYPEDKELLIFLKKRKKTSDKHQEVYTILKRQLDNSSDRLSKTENELALVTGRLSQLEAERAEVMKEKEGVDKAAKQLVVMSRFLEPGWQATLDMLEQVSGMMLCELLSLWGFHCW
;
A
#
# COMPACT_ATOMS: atom_id res chain seq x y z
N MET A 1 13.15 0.94 25.61
CA MET A 1 13.02 1.33 27.02
C MET A 1 11.91 0.47 27.62
N ILE A 2 12.32 -0.51 28.40
CA ILE A 2 11.50 -1.62 28.90
C ILE A 2 10.92 -1.18 30.24
N HIS A 3 9.60 -1.15 30.38
CA HIS A 3 8.97 -0.93 31.67
C HIS A 3 8.93 -2.24 32.46
N LEU A 4 9.89 -2.35 33.39
CA LEU A 4 9.93 -3.31 34.48
C LEU A 4 8.76 -3.07 35.44
N ARG A 5 8.04 -4.13 35.80
CA ARG A 5 7.17 -4.18 36.98
C ARG A 5 7.69 -5.27 37.91
N ALA A 6 7.97 -4.90 39.16
CA ALA A 6 8.26 -5.79 40.29
C ALA A 6 7.47 -5.29 41.51
N PRO A 7 7.35 -6.01 42.64
CA PRO A 7 7.69 -7.42 42.91
C PRO A 7 6.52 -8.22 43.54
N PHE A 8 6.80 -9.51 43.77
CA PHE A 8 6.04 -10.50 44.53
C PHE A 8 5.47 -9.99 45.86
N ALA A 9 4.19 -10.27 46.11
CA ALA A 9 3.59 -10.32 47.44
C ALA A 9 3.44 -11.79 47.87
N THR A 10 3.78 -12.00 49.13
CA THR A 10 4.01 -13.24 49.88
C THR A 10 2.82 -14.19 49.98
N LEU A 11 3.15 -15.49 50.08
CA LEU A 11 2.29 -16.58 50.50
C LEU A 11 1.43 -16.21 51.72
N GLY A 12 0.12 -16.28 51.54
CA GLY A 12 -0.88 -16.29 52.60
C GLY A 12 -2.02 -17.21 52.20
N ASP A 13 -2.06 -18.37 52.85
CA ASP A 13 -3.24 -19.22 53.06
C ASP A 13 -3.86 -19.96 51.84
N GLN A 14 -3.27 -21.12 51.52
CA GLN A 14 -3.71 -22.02 50.43
C GLN A 14 -4.88 -22.97 50.79
N ARG A 15 -5.60 -22.79 51.91
CA ARG A 15 -6.74 -23.69 52.24
C ARG A 15 -8.14 -23.08 52.16
N SER A 16 -8.29 -21.79 51.85
CA SER A 16 -9.61 -21.14 51.87
C SER A 16 -10.03 -20.45 50.54
N ILE A 17 -9.58 -20.95 49.39
CA ILE A 17 -9.95 -20.44 48.05
C ILE A 17 -10.36 -21.57 47.08
N ARG A 18 -11.03 -22.62 47.57
CA ARG A 18 -11.71 -23.59 46.69
C ARG A 18 -13.22 -23.34 46.54
N GLN A 19 -13.77 -22.28 47.15
CA GLN A 19 -15.20 -21.97 47.12
C GLN A 19 -15.56 -20.58 46.54
N ARG A 20 -14.64 -19.92 45.83
CA ARG A 20 -15.05 -18.79 44.96
C ARG A 20 -15.29 -19.30 43.55
N LEU A 21 -16.53 -19.76 43.35
CA LEU A 21 -17.28 -19.71 42.09
C LEU A 21 -16.41 -19.65 40.83
N LEU A 22 -15.79 -20.77 40.46
CA LEU A 22 -15.63 -21.03 39.03
C LEU A 22 -17.06 -21.19 38.49
N PRO A 23 -17.47 -20.45 37.44
CA PRO A 23 -18.78 -20.66 36.85
C PRO A 23 -18.89 -22.15 36.50
N ASN A 24 -20.02 -22.77 36.83
CA ASN A 24 -20.31 -24.13 36.40
C ASN A 24 -20.04 -24.23 34.89
N PRO A 25 -19.37 -25.29 34.41
CA PRO A 25 -19.17 -25.47 32.98
C PRO A 25 -20.53 -25.45 32.27
N PRO A 26 -20.64 -24.84 31.07
CA PRO A 26 -21.91 -24.67 30.40
C PRO A 26 -22.55 -26.02 30.11
N SER A 27 -23.88 -26.11 30.24
CA SER A 27 -24.59 -27.30 29.82
C SER A 27 -24.36 -27.57 28.32
N GLY A 28 -24.51 -28.82 27.87
CA GLY A 28 -24.30 -29.16 26.46
C GLY A 28 -25.16 -28.32 25.49
N ASN A 29 -26.34 -27.87 25.94
CA ASN A 29 -27.20 -26.96 25.21
C ASN A 29 -26.69 -25.52 25.23
N GLU A 30 -26.23 -25.01 26.38
CA GLU A 30 -25.60 -23.69 26.50
C GLU A 30 -24.34 -23.58 25.64
N PHE A 31 -23.51 -24.63 25.60
CA PHE A 31 -22.32 -24.68 24.75
C PHE A 31 -22.69 -24.64 23.26
N LYS A 32 -23.68 -25.43 22.83
CA LYS A 32 -24.19 -25.44 21.46
C LYS A 32 -24.76 -24.09 21.03
N GLU A 33 -25.53 -23.43 21.89
CA GLU A 33 -26.03 -22.07 21.62
C GLU A 33 -24.90 -21.04 21.62
N SER A 34 -23.87 -21.21 22.47
CA SER A 34 -22.66 -20.36 22.45
C SER A 34 -21.90 -20.48 21.12
N LEU A 35 -21.79 -21.68 20.54
CA LEU A 35 -21.16 -21.88 19.22
C LEU A 35 -21.96 -21.21 18.10
N LYS A 36 -23.31 -21.28 18.14
CA LYS A 36 -24.17 -20.57 17.17
C LYS A 36 -24.07 -19.06 17.32
N ALA A 37 -24.07 -18.56 18.56
CA ALA A 37 -23.89 -17.16 18.87
C ALA A 37 -22.52 -16.66 18.38
N ALA A 38 -21.44 -17.41 18.63
CA ALA A 38 -20.11 -17.11 18.12
C ALA A 38 -20.06 -17.10 16.58
N SER A 39 -20.69 -18.07 15.91
CA SER A 39 -20.79 -18.06 14.44
C SER A 39 -21.56 -16.84 13.92
N THR A 40 -22.62 -16.43 14.60
CA THR A 40 -23.44 -15.27 14.22
C THR A 40 -22.68 -13.96 14.45
N ALA A 41 -21.88 -13.89 15.52
CA ALA A 41 -21.02 -12.76 15.85
C ALA A 41 -19.90 -12.52 14.81
N LEU A 42 -19.57 -13.52 13.96
CA LEU A 42 -18.63 -13.35 12.85
C LEU A 42 -19.24 -12.69 11.61
N ALA A 43 -20.58 -12.70 11.44
CA ALA A 43 -21.21 -12.14 10.24
C ALA A 43 -20.89 -10.64 9.98
N PRO A 44 -20.83 -9.76 10.99
CA PRO A 44 -20.36 -8.38 10.80
C PRO A 44 -18.95 -8.29 10.23
N SER A 45 -18.03 -9.19 10.62
CA SER A 45 -16.65 -9.19 10.13
C SER A 45 -16.55 -9.56 8.66
N THR A 46 -17.31 -10.56 8.19
CA THR A 46 -17.37 -10.91 6.76
C THR A 46 -17.85 -9.74 5.91
N LYS A 47 -18.89 -9.03 6.37
CA LYS A 47 -19.40 -7.82 5.68
C LYS A 47 -18.37 -6.69 5.66
N SER A 48 -17.64 -6.51 6.77
CA SER A 48 -16.57 -5.50 6.86
C SER A 48 -15.44 -5.79 5.86
N PHE A 49 -15.04 -7.06 5.70
CA PHE A 49 -14.02 -7.43 4.71
C PHE A 49 -14.49 -7.22 3.27
N GLU A 50 -15.75 -7.54 2.95
CA GLU A 50 -16.31 -7.28 1.62
C GLU A 50 -16.30 -5.79 1.28
N GLN A 51 -16.72 -4.94 2.23
CA GLN A 51 -16.66 -3.48 2.07
C GLN A 51 -15.23 -2.98 1.87
N LEU A 52 -14.27 -3.50 2.64
CA LEU A 52 -12.87 -3.14 2.51
C LEU A 52 -12.30 -3.56 1.14
N LEU A 53 -12.62 -4.77 0.67
CA LEU A 53 -12.22 -5.24 -0.66
C LEU A 53 -12.81 -4.39 -1.78
N THR A 54 -14.07 -4.00 -1.67
CA THR A 54 -14.68 -3.06 -2.63
C THR A 54 -13.94 -1.73 -2.65
N SER A 55 -13.67 -1.14 -1.48
CA SER A 55 -12.91 0.11 -1.37
C SER A 55 -11.51 0.01 -1.99
N ILE A 56 -10.79 -1.08 -1.73
CA ILE A 56 -9.45 -1.33 -2.29
C ILE A 56 -9.53 -1.45 -3.82
N ASN A 57 -10.49 -2.21 -4.35
CA ASN A 57 -10.64 -2.38 -5.80
C ASN A 57 -11.02 -1.06 -6.50
N ASP A 58 -11.87 -0.25 -5.86
CA ASP A 58 -12.26 1.07 -6.37
C ASP A 58 -11.07 2.03 -6.41
N GLU A 59 -10.27 2.09 -5.33
CA GLU A 59 -9.05 2.90 -5.28
C GLU A 59 -8.02 2.42 -6.32
N HIS A 60 -7.81 1.10 -6.43
CA HIS A 60 -6.89 0.50 -7.40
C HIS A 60 -7.29 0.87 -8.84
N SER A 61 -8.59 0.78 -9.17
CA SER A 61 -9.11 1.14 -10.48
C SER A 61 -8.89 2.62 -10.80
N ARG A 62 -9.16 3.50 -9.82
CA ARG A 62 -8.92 4.95 -9.95
C ARG A 62 -7.44 5.25 -10.16
N LEU A 63 -6.56 4.67 -9.35
CA LEU A 63 -5.12 4.87 -9.47
C LEU A 63 -4.54 4.30 -10.76
N THR A 64 -5.09 3.20 -11.27
CA THR A 64 -4.71 2.66 -12.59
C THR A 64 -5.05 3.65 -13.71
N ALA A 65 -6.23 4.28 -13.65
CA ALA A 65 -6.60 5.33 -14.60
C ALA A 65 -5.68 6.57 -14.50
N VAL A 66 -5.37 7.01 -13.27
CA VAL A 66 -4.42 8.10 -13.03
C VAL A 66 -3.03 7.76 -13.59
N LYS A 67 -2.53 6.55 -13.35
CA LYS A 67 -1.25 6.07 -13.89
C LYS A 67 -1.24 6.12 -15.42
N GLY A 68 -2.32 5.71 -16.07
CA GLY A 68 -2.47 5.81 -17.53
C GLY A 68 -2.41 7.25 -18.01
N SER A 69 -3.13 8.17 -17.37
CA SER A 69 -3.11 9.60 -17.70
C SER A 69 -1.73 10.22 -17.53
N LEU A 70 -1.05 9.94 -16.41
CA LEU A 70 0.31 10.43 -16.15
C LEU A 70 1.32 9.88 -17.16
N SER A 71 1.16 8.62 -17.58
CA SER A 71 2.03 8.00 -18.59
C SER A 71 1.88 8.70 -19.95
N SER A 72 0.64 8.97 -20.38
CA SER A 72 0.38 9.73 -21.60
C SER A 72 0.97 11.14 -21.52
N GLN A 73 0.76 11.83 -20.40
CA GLN A 73 1.31 13.17 -20.19
C GLN A 73 2.84 13.19 -20.22
N ARG A 74 3.49 12.19 -19.62
CA ARG A 74 4.96 12.05 -19.66
C ARG A 74 5.44 11.89 -21.10
N ASP A 75 4.77 11.07 -21.90
CA ASP A 75 5.18 10.81 -23.29
C ASP A 75 5.04 12.06 -24.17
N ASP A 76 3.98 12.84 -23.96
CA ASP A 76 3.79 14.14 -24.63
C ASP A 76 4.87 15.15 -24.23
N LEU A 77 5.16 15.27 -22.92
CA LEU A 77 6.23 16.14 -22.43
C LEU A 77 7.61 15.73 -22.98
N ALA A 78 7.91 14.42 -23.03
CA ALA A 78 9.16 13.92 -23.58
C ALA A 78 9.31 14.16 -25.09
N LYS A 79 8.18 14.23 -25.81
CA LYS A 79 8.17 14.58 -27.24
C LYS A 79 8.41 16.07 -27.44
N ASP A 80 7.74 16.92 -26.65
CA ASP A 80 7.92 18.37 -26.74
C ASP A 80 9.32 18.81 -26.29
N GLN A 81 9.87 18.14 -25.28
CA GLN A 81 11.26 18.32 -24.86
C GLN A 81 12.24 18.04 -26.01
N ARG A 82 12.11 16.89 -26.69
CA ARG A 82 12.98 16.54 -27.83
C ARG A 82 12.92 17.58 -28.95
N LYS A 83 11.71 18.06 -29.30
CA LYS A 83 11.57 19.12 -30.30
C LYS A 83 12.24 20.43 -29.88
N ALA A 84 12.18 20.78 -28.60
CA ALA A 84 12.84 21.97 -28.07
C ALA A 84 14.37 21.81 -28.10
N GLU A 85 14.89 20.61 -27.81
CA GLU A 85 16.32 20.28 -27.93
C GLU A 85 16.80 20.39 -29.38
N ASP A 86 16.07 19.79 -30.33
CA ASP A 86 16.39 19.87 -31.76
C ASP A 86 16.40 21.33 -32.25
N ALA A 87 15.36 22.11 -31.90
CA ALA A 87 15.28 23.52 -32.27
C ALA A 87 16.39 24.37 -31.62
N LEU A 88 16.79 24.03 -30.38
CA LEU A 88 17.89 24.71 -29.70
C LEU A 88 19.21 24.45 -30.43
N GLN A 89 19.45 23.21 -30.86
CA GLN A 89 20.63 22.84 -31.64
C GLN A 89 20.70 23.57 -32.99
N ASP A 90 19.56 23.72 -33.68
CA ASP A 90 19.47 24.49 -34.92
C ASP A 90 19.83 25.97 -34.68
N VAL A 91 19.31 26.56 -33.60
CA VAL A 91 19.61 27.95 -33.21
C VAL A 91 21.07 28.12 -32.81
N GLU A 92 21.66 27.18 -32.07
CA GLU A 92 23.09 27.18 -31.72
C GLU A 92 23.96 27.16 -32.98
N THR A 93 23.62 26.31 -33.95
CA THR A 93 24.33 26.20 -35.23
C THR A 93 24.22 27.49 -36.06
N SER A 94 23.01 28.05 -36.15
CA SER A 94 22.76 29.31 -36.84
C SER A 94 23.49 30.49 -36.17
N THR A 95 23.48 30.53 -34.84
CA THR A 95 24.18 31.54 -34.03
C THR A 95 25.70 31.48 -34.25
N ALA A 96 26.28 30.27 -34.23
CA ALA A 96 27.70 30.08 -34.51
C ALA A 96 28.08 30.57 -35.91
N THR A 97 27.26 30.25 -36.91
CA THR A 97 27.46 30.70 -38.30
C THR A 97 27.36 32.21 -38.43
N GLU A 98 26.32 32.83 -37.84
CA GLU A 98 26.12 34.29 -37.85
C GLU A 98 27.28 35.01 -37.17
N ASN A 99 27.76 34.49 -36.03
CA ASN A 99 28.87 35.07 -35.29
C ASN A 99 30.20 34.97 -36.05
N GLN A 100 30.44 33.87 -36.78
CA GLN A 100 31.61 33.77 -37.65
C GLN A 100 31.55 34.80 -38.79
N MET A 101 30.40 34.89 -39.47
CA MET A 101 30.21 35.89 -40.54
C MET A 101 30.36 37.32 -40.03
N LEU A 102 29.88 37.61 -38.81
CA LEU A 102 30.05 38.91 -38.18
C LEU A 102 31.53 39.23 -37.93
N ARG A 103 32.31 38.28 -37.42
CA ARG A 103 33.77 38.46 -37.22
C ARG A 103 34.48 38.74 -38.55
N ASP A 104 34.19 37.95 -39.58
CA ASP A 104 34.78 38.12 -40.91
C ASP A 104 34.45 39.50 -41.50
N LEU A 105 33.20 39.97 -41.32
CA LEU A 105 32.75 41.29 -41.77
C LEU A 105 33.36 42.43 -40.94
N GLU A 106 33.50 42.27 -39.64
CA GLU A 106 34.17 43.22 -38.76
C GLU A 106 35.65 43.38 -39.15
N ASP A 107 36.34 42.30 -39.48
CA ASP A 107 37.72 42.31 -39.97
C ASP A 107 37.86 43.06 -41.30
N VAL A 108 36.89 42.92 -42.21
CA VAL A 108 36.87 43.70 -43.47
C VAL A 108 36.58 45.17 -43.19
N TYR A 109 35.61 45.49 -42.33
CA TYR A 109 35.27 46.86 -41.98
C TYR A 109 36.44 47.60 -41.30
N ASN A 110 37.19 46.91 -40.44
CA ASN A 110 38.38 47.47 -39.79
C ASN A 110 39.46 47.92 -40.80
N LYS A 111 39.50 47.34 -42.01
CA LYS A 111 40.39 47.76 -43.10
C LYS A 111 39.85 48.96 -43.90
N TYR A 112 38.54 49.18 -43.88
CA TYR A 112 37.83 50.21 -44.65
C TYR A 112 36.74 50.90 -43.81
N PRO A 113 37.09 51.61 -42.73
CA PRO A 113 36.11 52.10 -41.75
C PRO A 113 35.15 53.19 -42.28
N GLU A 114 35.51 53.82 -43.40
CA GLU A 114 34.72 54.88 -44.04
C GLU A 114 33.58 54.33 -44.90
N ASP A 115 33.55 53.01 -45.15
CA ASP A 115 32.51 52.35 -45.93
C ASP A 115 31.18 52.32 -45.15
N LYS A 116 30.28 53.23 -45.53
CA LYS A 116 28.95 53.37 -44.92
C LYS A 116 28.01 52.23 -45.27
N GLU A 117 28.14 51.62 -46.44
CA GLU A 117 27.29 50.50 -46.85
C GLU A 117 27.61 49.25 -46.04
N LEU A 118 28.91 48.97 -45.87
CA LEU A 118 29.40 47.88 -45.03
C LEU A 118 28.96 48.08 -43.56
N LEU A 119 29.06 49.30 -43.03
CA LEU A 119 28.57 49.61 -41.69
C LEU A 119 27.07 49.36 -41.52
N ILE A 120 26.24 49.74 -42.50
CA ILE A 120 24.79 49.48 -42.48
C ILE A 120 24.52 47.97 -42.51
N PHE A 121 25.25 47.23 -43.34
CA PHE A 121 25.12 45.77 -43.43
C PHE A 121 25.51 45.09 -42.10
N LEU A 122 26.63 45.47 -41.50
CA LEU A 122 27.07 45.00 -40.18
C LEU A 122 26.02 45.22 -39.10
N LYS A 123 25.44 46.43 -39.04
CA LYS A 123 24.35 46.75 -38.09
C LYS A 123 23.13 45.84 -38.28
N LYS A 124 22.76 45.54 -39.53
CA LYS A 124 21.64 44.61 -39.82
C LYS A 124 21.95 43.18 -39.36
N ARG A 125 23.16 42.68 -39.61
CA ARG A 125 23.62 41.35 -39.19
C ARG A 125 23.70 41.22 -37.67
N LYS A 126 24.23 42.24 -36.97
CA LYS A 126 24.23 42.28 -35.50
C LYS A 126 22.82 42.13 -34.93
N LYS A 127 21.84 42.83 -35.51
CA LYS A 127 20.43 42.69 -35.14
C LYS A 127 19.88 41.28 -35.37
N THR A 128 20.35 40.55 -36.39
CA THR A 128 20.00 39.13 -36.60
C THR A 128 20.60 38.24 -35.53
N SER A 129 21.88 38.45 -35.17
CA SER A 129 22.52 37.74 -34.05
C SER A 129 21.78 37.97 -32.72
N ASP A 130 21.38 39.21 -32.43
CA ASP A 130 20.58 39.54 -31.23
C ASP A 130 19.25 38.76 -31.20
N LYS A 131 18.59 38.61 -32.36
CA LYS A 131 17.36 37.79 -32.48
C LYS A 131 17.62 36.30 -32.24
N HIS A 132 18.72 35.76 -32.76
CA HIS A 132 19.08 34.36 -32.48
C HIS A 132 19.30 34.15 -30.98
N GLN A 133 19.94 35.10 -30.30
CA GLN A 133 20.13 35.04 -28.85
C GLN A 133 18.80 35.12 -28.07
N GLU A 134 17.85 35.92 -28.53
CA GLU A 134 16.50 35.98 -27.96
C GLU A 134 15.78 34.63 -28.10
N VAL A 135 15.77 34.06 -29.32
CA VAL A 135 15.18 32.74 -29.58
C VAL A 135 15.85 31.65 -28.74
N TYR A 136 17.17 31.65 -28.65
CA TYR A 136 17.94 30.73 -27.80
C TYR A 136 17.45 30.78 -26.35
N THR A 137 17.32 31.99 -25.80
CA THR A 137 16.89 32.18 -24.40
C THR A 137 15.46 31.67 -24.17
N ILE A 138 14.57 31.87 -25.14
CA ILE A 138 13.18 31.38 -25.09
C ILE A 138 13.15 29.84 -25.10
N LEU A 139 13.85 29.22 -26.06
CA LEU A 139 13.91 27.76 -26.20
C LEU A 139 14.55 27.12 -24.97
N LYS A 140 15.63 27.70 -24.44
CA LYS A 140 16.28 27.21 -23.23
C LYS A 140 15.32 27.21 -22.03
N ARG A 141 14.58 28.30 -21.82
CA ARG A 141 13.56 28.38 -20.76
C ARG A 141 12.44 27.35 -20.95
N GLN A 142 11.99 27.13 -22.19
CA GLN A 142 10.98 26.11 -22.48
C GLN A 142 11.49 24.71 -22.17
N LEU A 143 12.74 24.43 -22.51
CA LEU A 143 13.41 23.16 -22.23
C LEU A 143 13.50 22.90 -20.72
N ASP A 144 13.97 23.88 -19.96
CA ASP A 144 14.10 23.77 -18.50
C ASP A 144 12.73 23.53 -17.84
N ASN A 145 11.71 24.30 -18.23
CA ASN A 145 10.34 24.13 -17.72
C ASN A 145 9.73 22.77 -18.11
N SER A 146 10.02 22.26 -19.31
CA SER A 146 9.58 20.92 -19.72
C SER A 146 10.24 19.84 -18.87
N SER A 147 11.54 19.98 -18.60
CA SER A 147 12.31 19.07 -17.76
C SER A 147 11.76 19.02 -16.33
N ASP A 148 11.49 20.18 -15.72
CA ASP A 148 10.90 20.28 -14.38
C ASP A 148 9.52 19.59 -14.31
N ARG A 149 8.67 19.83 -15.33
CA ARG A 149 7.33 19.21 -15.42
C ARG A 149 7.43 17.70 -15.61
N LEU A 150 8.37 17.24 -16.44
CA LEU A 150 8.60 15.82 -16.69
C LEU A 150 9.06 15.12 -15.42
N SER A 151 10.03 15.69 -14.70
CA SER A 151 10.50 15.16 -13.41
C SER A 151 9.37 15.07 -12.38
N LYS A 152 8.51 16.09 -12.31
CA LYS A 152 7.32 16.06 -11.44
C LYS A 152 6.37 14.92 -11.81
N THR A 153 6.06 14.77 -13.10
CA THR A 153 5.17 13.69 -13.58
C THR A 153 5.77 12.31 -13.31
N GLU A 154 7.09 12.12 -13.46
CA GLU A 154 7.77 10.87 -13.13
C GLU A 154 7.70 10.54 -11.63
N ASN A 155 7.88 11.53 -10.77
CA ASN A 155 7.73 11.37 -9.33
C ASN A 155 6.30 10.95 -8.94
N GLU A 156 5.28 11.61 -9.52
CA GLU A 156 3.87 11.23 -9.32
C GLU A 156 3.60 9.80 -9.82
N LEU A 157 4.16 9.41 -10.96
CA LEU A 157 4.08 8.05 -11.50
C LEU A 157 4.68 7.01 -10.56
N ALA A 158 5.83 7.31 -9.95
CA ALA A 158 6.48 6.45 -8.97
C ALA A 158 5.62 6.29 -7.71
N LEU A 159 5.04 7.39 -7.20
CA LEU A 159 4.13 7.37 -6.05
C LEU A 159 2.88 6.53 -6.32
N VAL A 160 2.21 6.75 -7.45
CA VAL A 160 1.02 5.99 -7.85
C VAL A 160 1.34 4.51 -8.04
N THR A 161 2.49 4.21 -8.65
CA THR A 161 2.94 2.82 -8.82
C THR A 161 3.20 2.15 -7.47
N GLY A 162 3.86 2.84 -6.54
CA GLY A 162 4.07 2.34 -5.18
C GLY A 162 2.77 2.07 -4.43
N ARG A 163 1.80 2.99 -4.51
CA ARG A 163 0.48 2.81 -3.87
C ARG A 163 -0.32 1.66 -4.50
N LEU A 164 -0.25 1.48 -5.82
CA LEU A 164 -0.88 0.33 -6.49
C LEU A 164 -0.34 -1.00 -5.96
N SER A 165 0.98 -1.15 -5.85
CA SER A 165 1.59 -2.35 -5.28
C SER A 165 1.20 -2.56 -3.81
N GLN A 166 1.06 -1.48 -3.04
CA GLN A 166 0.56 -1.55 -1.66
C GLN A 166 -0.89 -2.05 -1.62
N LEU A 167 -1.77 -1.53 -2.47
CA LEU A 167 -3.17 -1.96 -2.55
C LEU A 167 -3.30 -3.43 -2.95
N GLU A 168 -2.43 -3.93 -3.83
CA GLU A 168 -2.37 -5.35 -4.18
C GLU A 168 -2.01 -6.23 -2.96
N ALA A 169 -1.05 -5.78 -2.14
CA ALA A 169 -0.68 -6.47 -0.90
C ALA A 169 -1.81 -6.41 0.15
N GLU A 170 -2.40 -5.23 0.37
CA GLU A 170 -3.55 -5.04 1.26
C GLU A 170 -4.72 -5.95 0.83
N ARG A 171 -5.01 -6.01 -0.48
CA ARG A 171 -6.05 -6.90 -1.03
C ARG A 171 -5.76 -8.36 -0.72
N ALA A 172 -4.51 -8.81 -0.87
CA ALA A 172 -4.13 -10.20 -0.61
C ALA A 172 -4.27 -10.56 0.88
N GLU A 173 -3.87 -9.65 1.78
CA GLU A 173 -4.01 -9.82 3.22
C GLU A 173 -5.48 -9.89 3.64
N VAL A 174 -6.31 -8.95 3.17
CA VAL A 174 -7.74 -8.93 3.45
C VAL A 174 -8.44 -10.19 2.95
N MET A 175 -8.09 -10.67 1.75
CA MET A 175 -8.63 -11.93 1.21
C MET A 175 -8.27 -13.13 2.10
N LYS A 176 -7.03 -13.18 2.60
CA LYS A 176 -6.56 -14.25 3.49
C LYS A 176 -7.28 -14.22 4.84
N GLU A 177 -7.43 -13.05 5.45
CA GLU A 177 -8.16 -12.89 6.72
C GLU A 177 -9.64 -13.26 6.58
N LYS A 178 -10.29 -12.78 5.50
CA LYS A 178 -11.67 -13.14 5.18
C LYS A 178 -11.84 -14.65 5.04
N GLU A 179 -10.93 -15.32 4.32
CA GLU A 179 -10.96 -16.78 4.18
C GLU A 179 -10.80 -17.49 5.54
N GLY A 180 -9.95 -16.95 6.43
CA GLY A 180 -9.79 -17.45 7.80
C GLY A 180 -11.07 -17.34 8.62
N VAL A 181 -11.74 -16.20 8.57
CA VAL A 181 -13.04 -15.98 9.24
C VAL A 181 -14.11 -16.89 8.66
N ASP A 182 -14.20 -17.01 7.33
CA ASP A 182 -15.17 -17.88 6.66
C ASP A 182 -14.96 -19.36 7.04
N LYS A 183 -13.71 -19.80 7.20
CA LYS A 183 -13.36 -21.15 7.70
C LYS A 183 -13.78 -21.33 9.17
N ALA A 184 -13.48 -20.37 10.04
CA ALA A 184 -13.84 -20.42 11.45
C ALA A 184 -15.37 -20.46 11.63
N ALA A 185 -16.11 -19.62 10.92
CA ALA A 185 -17.57 -19.61 10.94
C ALA A 185 -18.15 -20.96 10.51
N LYS A 186 -17.64 -21.55 9.42
CA LYS A 186 -18.05 -22.90 8.98
C LYS A 186 -17.77 -23.98 10.03
N GLN A 187 -16.60 -23.94 10.67
CA GLN A 187 -16.26 -24.89 11.74
C GLN A 187 -17.21 -24.78 12.94
N LEU A 188 -17.53 -23.56 13.39
CA LEU A 188 -18.50 -23.35 14.48
C LEU A 188 -19.88 -23.89 14.14
N VAL A 189 -20.37 -23.67 12.91
CA VAL A 189 -21.64 -24.24 12.44
C VAL A 189 -21.60 -25.76 12.44
N VAL A 190 -20.51 -26.37 11.93
CA VAL A 190 -20.33 -27.83 11.92
C VAL A 190 -20.36 -28.38 13.36
N MET A 191 -19.54 -27.84 14.26
CA MET A 191 -19.50 -28.26 15.67
C MET A 191 -20.88 -28.16 16.33
N SER A 192 -21.61 -27.07 16.11
CA SER A 192 -22.96 -26.89 16.67
C SER A 192 -23.97 -27.94 16.18
N ARG A 193 -23.78 -28.52 14.99
CA ARG A 193 -24.68 -29.53 14.41
C ARG A 193 -24.40 -30.94 14.95
N PHE A 194 -23.12 -31.30 15.12
CA PHE A 194 -22.70 -32.64 15.52
C PHE A 194 -22.71 -32.87 17.03
N LEU A 195 -22.74 -31.80 17.85
CA LEU A 195 -22.92 -31.93 19.29
C LEU A 195 -24.39 -32.26 19.60
N GLU A 196 -24.61 -33.47 20.09
CA GLU A 196 -25.91 -33.92 20.58
C GLU A 196 -26.35 -33.06 21.78
N PRO A 197 -27.62 -32.63 21.83
CA PRO A 197 -28.18 -32.02 23.03
C PRO A 197 -27.96 -32.96 24.23
N GLY A 198 -27.26 -32.47 25.25
CA GLY A 198 -26.98 -33.27 26.44
C GLY A 198 -25.80 -34.26 26.32
N TRP A 199 -24.86 -34.10 25.36
CA TRP A 199 -23.61 -34.88 25.32
C TRP A 199 -22.87 -34.93 26.67
N GLN A 200 -22.98 -33.87 27.47
CA GLN A 200 -22.46 -33.81 28.83
C GLN A 200 -23.07 -34.90 29.72
N ALA A 201 -24.38 -35.16 29.61
CA ALA A 201 -25.03 -36.24 30.37
C ALA A 201 -24.51 -37.63 29.98
N THR A 202 -24.17 -37.83 28.70
CA THR A 202 -23.54 -39.07 28.22
C THR A 202 -22.11 -39.22 28.75
N LEU A 203 -21.34 -38.14 28.84
CA LEU A 203 -20.02 -38.14 29.47
C LEU A 203 -20.09 -38.32 30.98
N ASP A 204 -20.99 -37.61 31.66
CA ASP A 204 -21.19 -37.72 33.10
C ASP A 204 -21.62 -39.15 33.47
N MET A 205 -22.47 -39.79 32.65
CA MET A 205 -22.84 -41.20 32.79
C MET A 205 -21.63 -42.13 32.59
N LEU A 206 -20.81 -41.90 31.56
CA LEU A 206 -19.59 -42.68 31.31
C LEU A 206 -18.55 -42.52 32.43
N GLU A 207 -18.40 -41.31 32.97
CA GLU A 207 -17.50 -41.00 34.09
C GLU A 207 -18.00 -41.66 35.38
N GLN A 208 -19.30 -41.60 35.66
CA GLN A 208 -19.92 -42.32 36.78
C GLN A 208 -19.75 -43.84 36.64
N VAL A 209 -20.02 -44.41 35.47
CA VAL A 209 -19.86 -45.85 35.22
C VAL A 209 -18.39 -46.29 35.32
N SER A 210 -17.45 -45.46 34.86
CA SER A 210 -16.02 -45.72 35.00
C SER A 210 -15.56 -45.64 36.46
N GLY A 211 -16.08 -44.67 37.22
CA GLY A 211 -15.84 -44.55 38.66
C GLY A 211 -16.43 -45.72 39.46
N MET A 212 -17.64 -46.17 39.08
CA MET A 212 -18.27 -47.37 39.68
C MET A 212 -17.48 -48.64 39.36
N MET A 213 -17.07 -48.85 38.10
CA MET A 213 -16.25 -50.01 37.72
C MET A 213 -14.89 -50.03 38.44
N LEU A 214 -14.25 -48.87 38.63
CA LEU A 214 -13.03 -48.76 39.44
C LEU A 214 -13.27 -49.11 40.91
N CYS A 215 -14.37 -48.65 41.49
CA CYS A 215 -14.73 -48.97 42.88
C CYS A 215 -15.13 -50.43 43.09
N GLU A 216 -15.82 -51.05 42.13
CA GLU A 216 -16.14 -52.47 42.17
C GLU A 216 -14.88 -53.35 42.03
N LEU A 217 -13.95 -52.99 41.14
CA LEU A 217 -12.66 -53.68 41.00
C LEU A 217 -11.76 -53.54 42.24
N LEU A 218 -11.71 -52.35 42.86
CA LEU A 218 -10.99 -52.12 44.11
C LEU A 218 -11.62 -52.87 45.29
N SER A 219 -12.96 -52.95 45.34
CA SER A 219 -13.69 -53.71 46.36
C SER A 219 -13.49 -55.22 46.23
N LEU A 220 -13.40 -55.75 45.00
CA LEU A 220 -13.04 -57.16 44.75
C LEU A 220 -11.61 -57.51 45.20
N TRP A 221 -10.74 -56.50 45.30
CA TRP A 221 -9.36 -56.61 45.78
C TRP A 221 -9.21 -56.20 47.26
N GLY A 222 -10.30 -55.96 47.97
CA GLY A 222 -10.32 -55.68 49.41
C GLY A 222 -10.03 -54.22 49.80
N PHE A 223 -10.01 -53.29 48.84
CA PHE A 223 -9.89 -51.86 49.12
C PHE A 223 -11.27 -51.21 49.13
N HIS A 224 -11.63 -50.52 50.23
CA HIS A 224 -12.88 -49.78 50.32
C HIS A 224 -12.77 -48.41 49.64
N CYS A 225 -13.70 -48.10 48.73
CA CYS A 225 -13.93 -46.72 48.28
C CYS A 225 -14.57 -45.91 49.41
N TRP A 226 -14.05 -44.71 49.68
CA TRP A 226 -14.59 -43.72 50.62
C TRP A 226 -15.18 -42.54 49.85
#